data_AF-Q4C2G5-F1
#
_entry.id   AF-Q4C2G5-F1
#
_cell.length_a   1.000
_cell.length_b   1.000
_cell.length_c   1.000
_cell.angle_alpha   90.00
_cell.angle_beta   90.00
_cell.angle_gamma   90.00
#
_symmetry.space_group_name_H-M   'P 1'
#
loop_
_entity.id
_entity.type
_entity.pdbx_description
1 polymer ?
#
loop_
_entity_poly.entity_id
_entity_poly.type
_entity_poly.pdbx_seq_one_letter_code
_entity_poly.pdbx_strand_id
1 'polypeptide(L)'
;MQSKGVKNNQEGTALGLTISRKFINLMGGDIAMNSEVGRGTIIKFNIEVEEIKATEIKTEIKPRRKVIGLQPNQPQYRILVVDDRYSNRELVVKLLTPLGFEIRTASNGKEAIQVWQQWEPHLIWMDMKMPIMDGYEATKVIKTTMKGQATAIIALTASVFEEEKAVVLSTGCDSFIRKPFREAEIFDAMEKQIGVQFIYETDENNEQKKTKIDVHKVINSQTIANLSDAWVKDFKQAVVNVDSVTIDSLLEKIKDNNPDLARAIYHLTENFEHETLLDLLE
;
A
#
# COMPACT_ATOMS: atom_id res chain seq x y z
N MET A 1 24.40 1.17 40.14
CA MET A 1 23.33 1.80 40.95
C MET A 1 21.99 1.43 40.33
N GLN A 2 21.19 0.63 41.03
CA GLN A 2 19.83 0.28 40.59
C GLN A 2 18.87 1.43 40.94
N SER A 3 18.06 1.89 39.98
CA SER A 3 16.90 2.72 40.25
C SER A 3 15.65 1.84 40.28
N LYS A 4 15.06 1.67 41.47
CA LYS A 4 13.72 1.11 41.64
C LYS A 4 12.67 2.16 41.28
N GLY A 5 11.71 1.77 40.45
CA GLY A 5 10.43 2.43 40.24
C GLY A 5 9.50 1.48 39.51
N VAL A 6 8.60 0.81 40.24
CA VAL A 6 7.55 -0.04 39.64
C VAL A 6 6.23 0.71 39.74
N LYS A 7 5.50 0.83 38.62
CA LYS A 7 4.04 0.78 38.58
C LYS A 7 3.56 0.46 37.16
N ASN A 8 2.94 -0.72 37.05
CA ASN A 8 2.28 -1.32 35.89
C ASN A 8 1.68 -0.34 34.88
N ASN A 9 2.16 -0.42 33.64
CA ASN A 9 1.38 -0.32 32.41
C ASN A 9 2.22 -0.96 31.29
N GLN A 10 1.71 -2.01 30.67
CA GLN A 10 2.23 -2.72 29.47
C GLN A 10 3.64 -2.29 29.04
N GLU A 11 4.65 -2.84 29.72
CA GLU A 11 6.05 -2.67 29.31
C GLU A 11 6.18 -3.27 27.90
N GLY A 12 6.39 -2.42 26.89
CA GLY A 12 6.87 -2.87 25.60
C GLY A 12 8.08 -3.76 25.82
N THR A 13 8.19 -4.86 25.08
CA THR A 13 9.14 -5.96 25.31
C THR A 13 10.63 -5.59 25.30
N ALA A 14 10.97 -4.30 25.20
CA ALA A 14 12.31 -3.74 24.97
C ALA A 14 13.01 -4.35 23.73
N LEU A 15 12.28 -5.12 22.92
CA LEU A 15 12.79 -5.78 21.72
C LEU A 15 12.99 -4.79 20.59
N GLY A 16 12.28 -3.66 20.55
CA GLY A 16 12.32 -2.70 19.44
C GLY A 16 13.74 -2.29 19.07
N LEU A 17 14.52 -1.80 20.03
CA LEU A 17 15.92 -1.40 19.78
C LEU A 17 16.84 -2.58 19.47
N THR A 18 16.56 -3.75 20.03
CA THR A 18 17.33 -4.98 19.76
C THR A 18 17.10 -5.46 18.32
N ILE A 19 15.86 -5.40 17.86
CA ILE A 19 15.46 -5.73 16.48
C ILE A 19 16.03 -4.71 15.51
N SER A 20 15.89 -3.41 15.79
CA SER A 20 16.48 -2.34 14.98
C SER A 20 18.00 -2.50 14.86
N ARG A 21 18.70 -2.74 15.96
CA ARG A 21 20.15 -3.01 15.94
C ARG A 21 20.48 -4.23 15.09
N LYS A 22 19.72 -5.32 15.20
CA LYS A 22 19.94 -6.52 14.39
C LYS A 22 19.81 -6.25 12.89
N PHE A 23 18.78 -5.52 12.47
CA PHE A 23 18.59 -5.16 11.06
C PHE A 23 19.69 -4.24 10.55
N ILE A 24 20.06 -3.23 11.33
CA ILE A 24 21.12 -2.29 10.96
C ILE A 24 22.46 -3.01 10.80
N ASN A 25 22.78 -3.95 11.70
CA ASN A 25 23.98 -4.78 11.58
C ASN A 25 23.94 -5.69 10.33
N LEU A 26 22.76 -6.22 9.97
CA LEU A 26 22.60 -6.99 8.73
C LEU A 26 22.80 -6.12 7.47
N MET A 27 22.57 -4.81 7.58
CA MET A 27 22.82 -3.82 6.53
C MET A 27 24.24 -3.21 6.62
N GLY A 28 25.20 -3.89 7.26
CA GLY A 28 26.59 -3.42 7.39
C GLY A 28 26.76 -2.20 8.31
N GLY A 29 25.74 -1.88 9.09
CA GLY A 29 25.63 -0.67 9.89
C GLY A 29 25.82 -0.84 11.40
N ASP A 30 25.66 0.26 12.15
CA ASP A 30 25.49 0.24 13.61
C ASP A 30 24.56 1.38 14.08
N ILE A 31 24.04 1.28 15.30
CA ILE A 31 23.09 2.21 15.94
C ILE A 31 23.60 2.69 17.31
N ALA A 32 23.54 4.00 17.51
CA ALA A 32 23.91 4.72 18.73
C ALA A 32 22.71 5.53 19.27
N MET A 33 22.67 5.72 20.60
CA MET A 33 21.62 6.49 21.26
C MET A 33 22.23 7.42 22.31
N ASN A 34 21.80 8.67 22.32
CA ASN A 34 22.14 9.67 23.33
C ASN A 34 20.85 10.26 23.90
N SER A 35 20.66 10.23 25.22
CA SER A 35 19.43 10.67 25.87
C SER A 35 19.76 11.54 27.08
N GLU A 36 19.06 12.66 27.20
CA GLU A 36 19.15 13.55 28.36
C GLU A 36 17.75 13.81 28.92
N VAL A 37 17.58 13.56 30.22
CA VAL A 37 16.29 13.70 30.92
C VAL A 37 15.81 15.14 30.82
N GLY A 38 14.60 15.33 30.31
CA GLY A 38 14.01 16.66 30.09
C GLY A 38 14.48 17.37 28.81
N ARG A 39 15.40 16.79 28.02
CA ARG A 39 15.83 17.33 26.71
C ARG A 39 15.55 16.40 25.52
N GLY A 40 15.26 15.13 25.77
CA GLY A 40 14.85 14.16 24.75
C GLY A 40 15.92 13.12 24.43
N THR A 41 15.72 12.38 23.33
CA THR A 41 16.58 11.27 22.90
C THR A 41 16.93 11.40 21.42
N ILE A 42 18.21 11.30 21.10
CA ILE A 42 18.73 11.23 19.74
C ILE A 42 19.19 9.80 19.47
N ILE A 43 18.64 9.17 18.44
CA ILE A 43 19.06 7.86 17.93
C ILE A 43 19.71 8.09 16.56
N LYS A 44 20.94 7.62 16.37
CA LYS A 44 21.68 7.70 15.11
C LYS A 44 22.04 6.31 14.65
N PHE A 45 21.97 6.06 13.35
CA PHE A 45 22.50 4.83 12.77
C PHE A 45 23.13 5.11 11.42
N ASN A 46 24.00 4.19 11.00
CA ASN A 46 24.58 4.16 9.67
C ASN A 46 24.26 2.80 9.04
N ILE A 47 24.20 2.72 7.72
CA ILE A 47 24.08 1.49 6.94
C ILE A 47 25.03 1.59 5.74
N GLU A 48 25.49 0.43 5.26
CA GLU A 48 26.27 0.34 4.04
C GLU A 48 25.32 0.23 2.84
N VAL A 49 25.46 1.15 1.88
CA VAL A 49 24.65 1.18 0.67
C VAL A 49 25.56 1.39 -0.54
N GLU A 50 25.28 0.70 -1.64
CA GLU A 50 25.96 0.92 -2.90
C GLU A 50 25.21 2.00 -3.70
N GLU A 51 25.94 3.04 -4.11
CA GLU A 51 25.39 4.06 -5.00
C GLU A 51 25.23 3.47 -6.40
N ILE A 52 23.98 3.37 -6.84
CA ILE A 52 23.65 2.92 -8.19
C ILE A 52 23.55 4.12 -9.14
N LYS A 53 24.15 4.00 -10.33
CA LYS A 53 23.99 5.00 -11.39
C LYS A 53 22.56 4.94 -11.93
N ALA A 54 21.95 6.09 -12.21
CA ALA A 54 20.59 6.17 -12.76
C ALA A 54 20.39 5.32 -14.04
N THR A 55 21.46 5.11 -14.83
CA THR A 55 21.48 4.29 -16.04
C THR A 55 21.41 2.78 -15.79
N GLU A 56 21.72 2.32 -14.58
CA GLU A 56 21.74 0.90 -14.18
C GLU A 56 20.42 0.47 -13.53
N ILE A 57 19.53 1.43 -13.26
CA ILE A 57 18.16 1.14 -12.85
C ILE A 57 17.46 0.55 -14.06
N LYS A 58 17.42 -0.79 -14.15
CA LYS A 58 16.51 -1.51 -15.06
C LYS A 58 15.09 -1.30 -14.57
N THR A 59 14.55 -0.14 -14.89
CA THR A 59 13.14 0.16 -14.70
C THR A 59 12.34 -0.63 -15.74
N GLU A 60 12.07 -1.91 -15.47
CA GLU A 60 10.73 -2.42 -15.77
C GLU A 60 9.71 -1.80 -14.79
N ILE A 61 9.82 -0.48 -14.57
CA ILE A 61 8.72 0.29 -14.01
C ILE A 61 7.79 0.44 -15.20
N LYS A 62 6.92 -0.55 -15.43
CA LYS A 62 5.62 -0.22 -15.99
C LYS A 62 5.13 0.94 -15.14
N PRO A 63 4.87 2.14 -15.70
CA PRO A 63 4.32 3.22 -14.91
C PRO A 63 3.14 2.62 -14.15
N ARG A 64 3.13 2.73 -12.82
CA ARG A 64 2.05 2.25 -11.97
C ARG A 64 0.82 3.09 -12.29
N ARG A 65 0.22 2.81 -13.44
CA ARG A 65 -0.97 3.50 -13.93
C ARG A 65 -2.10 3.02 -13.06
N LYS A 66 -2.82 3.97 -12.47
CA LYS A 66 -3.97 3.67 -11.64
C LYS A 66 -5.03 3.02 -12.51
N VAL A 67 -5.59 1.90 -12.06
CA VAL A 67 -6.77 1.31 -12.67
C VAL A 67 -7.96 2.22 -12.34
N ILE A 68 -8.65 2.70 -13.38
CA ILE A 68 -9.78 3.64 -13.25
C ILE A 68 -11.12 3.00 -13.59
N GLY A 69 -11.12 1.78 -14.13
CA GLY A 69 -12.34 1.06 -14.48
C GLY A 69 -12.07 -0.22 -15.26
N LEU A 70 -13.14 -0.89 -15.66
CA LEU A 70 -13.12 -2.04 -16.56
C LEU A 70 -13.32 -1.60 -18.00
N GLN A 71 -12.65 -2.25 -18.96
CA GLN A 71 -12.97 -2.05 -20.37
C GLN A 71 -14.44 -2.42 -20.67
N PRO A 72 -15.11 -1.69 -21.58
CA PRO A 72 -16.49 -1.98 -21.94
C PRO A 72 -16.64 -3.36 -22.61
N ASN A 73 -17.87 -3.88 -22.63
CA ASN A 73 -18.24 -5.17 -23.26
C ASN A 73 -17.61 -6.42 -22.63
N GLN A 74 -17.22 -6.35 -21.36
CA GLN A 74 -16.77 -7.50 -20.58
C GLN A 74 -17.94 -8.14 -19.81
N PRO A 75 -17.85 -9.44 -19.49
CA PRO A 75 -18.82 -10.09 -18.63
C PRO A 75 -18.81 -9.47 -17.22
N GLN A 76 -19.92 -9.64 -16.50
CA GLN A 76 -19.99 -9.23 -15.10
C GLN A 76 -19.23 -10.25 -14.24
N TYR A 77 -18.09 -9.83 -13.70
CA TYR A 77 -17.22 -10.69 -12.90
C TYR A 77 -17.68 -10.75 -11.44
N ARG A 78 -18.10 -11.95 -11.04
CA ARG A 78 -18.33 -12.36 -9.65
C ARG A 78 -17.04 -12.76 -8.93
N ILE A 79 -16.69 -12.04 -7.86
CA ILE A 79 -15.48 -12.24 -7.06
C ILE A 79 -15.85 -12.61 -5.61
N LEU A 80 -15.29 -13.70 -5.09
CA LEU A 80 -15.45 -14.08 -3.69
C LEU A 80 -14.18 -13.75 -2.91
N VAL A 81 -14.30 -12.98 -1.84
CA VAL A 81 -13.18 -12.63 -0.94
C VAL A 81 -13.31 -13.42 0.37
N VAL A 82 -12.31 -14.27 0.66
CA VAL A 82 -12.30 -15.15 1.82
C VAL A 82 -11.10 -14.84 2.70
N ASP A 83 -11.37 -14.37 3.92
CA ASP A 83 -10.37 -14.07 4.94
C ASP A 83 -11.09 -14.06 6.28
N ASP A 84 -10.47 -14.45 7.39
CA ASP A 84 -11.14 -14.47 8.69
C ASP A 84 -11.30 -13.07 9.29
N ARG A 85 -10.40 -12.15 8.93
CA ARG A 85 -10.40 -10.77 9.42
C ARG A 85 -11.26 -9.86 8.55
N TYR A 86 -12.26 -9.24 9.16
CA TYR A 86 -13.16 -8.29 8.47
C TYR A 86 -12.40 -7.18 7.74
N SER A 87 -11.38 -6.59 8.39
CA SER A 87 -10.57 -5.51 7.81
C SER A 87 -9.87 -5.92 6.50
N ASN A 88 -9.41 -7.17 6.40
CA ASN A 88 -8.75 -7.67 5.21
C ASN A 88 -9.75 -7.85 4.07
N ARG A 89 -10.93 -8.39 4.37
CA ARG A 89 -12.02 -8.51 3.39
C ARG A 89 -12.46 -7.13 2.91
N GLU A 90 -12.65 -6.21 3.83
CA GLU A 90 -13.09 -4.84 3.54
C GLU A 90 -12.10 -4.10 2.63
N LEU A 91 -10.80 -4.27 2.83
CA LEU A 91 -9.77 -3.69 1.96
C LEU A 91 -9.95 -4.11 0.50
N VAL A 92 -10.10 -5.41 0.24
CA VAL A 92 -10.29 -5.95 -1.13
C VAL A 92 -11.64 -5.52 -1.70
N VAL A 93 -12.70 -5.50 -0.89
CA VAL A 93 -14.02 -5.01 -1.32
C VAL A 93 -13.96 -3.55 -1.75
N LYS A 94 -13.32 -2.68 -0.96
CA LYS A 94 -13.15 -1.25 -1.27
C LYS A 94 -12.33 -1.02 -2.52
N LEU A 95 -11.32 -1.85 -2.77
CA LEU A 95 -10.50 -1.78 -3.98
C LEU A 95 -11.28 -2.15 -5.24
N LEU A 96 -12.09 -3.22 -5.18
CA LEU A 96 -12.72 -3.80 -6.37
C LEU A 96 -14.13 -3.28 -6.66
N THR A 97 -14.93 -2.94 -5.64
CA THR A 97 -16.32 -2.46 -5.84
C THR A 97 -16.43 -1.27 -6.80
N PRO A 98 -15.57 -0.23 -6.70
CA PRO A 98 -15.63 0.94 -7.60
C PRO A 98 -15.42 0.61 -9.08
N LEU A 99 -14.81 -0.53 -9.38
CA LEU A 99 -14.54 -0.97 -10.75
C LEU A 99 -15.72 -1.72 -11.39
N GLY A 100 -16.78 -2.00 -10.62
CA GLY A 100 -17.98 -2.67 -11.12
C GLY A 100 -18.01 -4.19 -10.96
N PHE A 101 -17.11 -4.75 -10.14
CA PHE A 101 -17.16 -6.17 -9.77
C PHE A 101 -18.35 -6.46 -8.85
N GLU A 102 -19.00 -7.61 -9.03
CA GLU A 102 -19.88 -8.13 -7.98
C GLU A 102 -19.04 -8.87 -6.96
N ILE A 103 -19.21 -8.54 -5.68
CA ILE A 103 -18.37 -9.09 -4.63
C ILE A 103 -19.23 -9.72 -3.55
N ARG A 104 -18.88 -10.94 -3.17
CA ARG A 104 -19.32 -11.56 -1.92
C ARG A 104 -18.12 -11.85 -1.04
N THR A 105 -18.37 -11.97 0.26
CA THR A 105 -17.32 -12.25 1.23
C THR A 105 -17.67 -13.50 2.04
N ALA A 106 -16.64 -14.18 2.55
CA ALA A 106 -16.77 -15.28 3.49
C ALA A 106 -15.67 -15.19 4.56
N SER A 107 -15.98 -15.63 5.78
CA SER A 107 -15.10 -15.51 6.95
C SER A 107 -14.26 -16.76 7.25
N ASN A 108 -14.47 -17.86 6.51
CA ASN A 108 -13.74 -19.12 6.67
C ASN A 108 -13.98 -20.01 5.45
N GLY A 109 -13.23 -21.11 5.34
CA GLY A 109 -13.30 -22.05 4.21
C GLY A 109 -14.67 -22.71 4.03
N LYS A 110 -15.41 -22.98 5.12
CA LYS A 110 -16.73 -23.63 5.04
C LYS A 110 -17.78 -22.70 4.44
N GLU A 111 -17.80 -21.45 4.89
CA GLU A 111 -18.66 -20.40 4.31
C GLU A 111 -18.28 -20.14 2.84
N ALA A 112 -16.98 -20.15 2.51
CA ALA A 112 -16.51 -19.99 1.15
C ALA A 112 -17.06 -21.06 0.20
N ILE A 113 -17.04 -22.33 0.61
CA ILE A 113 -17.63 -23.43 -0.18
C ILE A 113 -19.14 -23.21 -0.38
N GLN A 114 -19.86 -22.80 0.66
CA GLN A 114 -21.31 -22.56 0.55
C GLN A 114 -21.64 -21.43 -0.43
N VAL A 115 -20.91 -20.31 -0.34
CA VAL A 115 -21.08 -19.18 -1.28
C VAL A 115 -20.69 -19.61 -2.69
N TRP A 116 -19.59 -20.34 -2.85
CA TRP A 116 -19.15 -20.84 -4.15
C TRP A 116 -20.20 -21.74 -4.82
N GLN A 117 -20.80 -22.66 -4.07
CA GLN A 117 -21.84 -23.57 -4.59
C GLN A 117 -23.10 -22.83 -5.07
N GLN A 118 -23.47 -21.74 -4.40
CA GLN A 118 -24.71 -21.01 -4.70
C GLN A 118 -24.54 -19.91 -5.75
N TRP A 119 -23.36 -19.30 -5.79
CA TRP A 119 -23.13 -18.07 -6.55
C TRP A 119 -22.13 -18.22 -7.68
N GLU A 120 -21.39 -19.35 -7.73
CA GLU A 120 -20.47 -19.71 -8.80
C GLU A 120 -19.56 -18.53 -9.19
N PRO A 121 -18.70 -18.05 -8.28
CA PRO A 121 -17.76 -16.98 -8.58
C PRO A 121 -16.79 -17.39 -9.68
N HIS A 122 -16.34 -16.40 -10.46
CA HIS A 122 -15.28 -16.60 -11.46
C HIS A 122 -13.91 -16.64 -10.79
N LEU A 123 -13.75 -15.88 -9.69
CA LEU A 123 -12.51 -15.77 -8.93
C LEU A 123 -12.77 -15.85 -7.43
N ILE A 124 -11.89 -16.56 -6.72
CA ILE A 124 -11.84 -16.58 -5.26
C ILE A 124 -10.48 -16.08 -4.79
N TRP A 125 -10.47 -15.00 -4.01
CA TRP A 125 -9.34 -14.61 -3.17
C TRP A 125 -9.41 -15.41 -1.87
N MET A 126 -8.50 -16.35 -1.68
CA MET A 126 -8.56 -17.31 -0.58
C MET A 126 -7.41 -17.11 0.40
N ASP A 127 -7.68 -16.67 1.62
CA ASP A 127 -6.69 -16.74 2.69
C ASP A 127 -6.36 -18.20 3.04
N MET A 128 -5.07 -18.51 3.13
CA MET A 128 -4.64 -19.89 3.38
C MET A 128 -4.75 -20.29 4.85
N LYS A 129 -4.70 -19.32 5.79
CA LYS A 129 -4.74 -19.59 7.23
C LYS A 129 -5.97 -18.93 7.85
N MET A 130 -7.00 -19.74 8.13
CA MET A 130 -8.25 -19.30 8.74
C MET A 130 -8.72 -20.33 9.78
N PRO A 131 -9.51 -19.93 10.79
CA PRO A 131 -10.15 -20.86 11.72
C PRO A 131 -11.27 -21.65 11.05
N ILE A 132 -11.75 -22.70 11.74
CA ILE A 132 -12.86 -23.60 11.35
C ILE A 132 -12.53 -24.51 10.16
N MET A 133 -12.17 -23.92 9.02
CA MET A 133 -11.69 -24.61 7.83
C MET A 133 -10.74 -23.67 7.11
N ASP A 134 -9.53 -24.15 6.83
CA ASP A 134 -8.51 -23.33 6.21
C ASP A 134 -8.69 -23.24 4.67
N GLY A 135 -7.90 -22.37 4.04
CA GLY A 135 -7.96 -22.17 2.60
C GLY A 135 -7.49 -23.37 1.79
N TYR A 136 -6.63 -24.22 2.37
CA TYR A 136 -6.13 -25.42 1.69
C TYR A 136 -7.22 -26.47 1.56
N GLU A 137 -7.92 -26.76 2.66
CA GLU A 137 -9.05 -27.68 2.71
C GLU A 137 -10.18 -27.18 1.80
N ALA A 138 -10.52 -25.89 1.89
CA ALA A 138 -11.56 -25.31 1.06
C ALA A 138 -11.24 -25.41 -0.44
N THR A 139 -9.99 -25.09 -0.82
CA THR A 139 -9.54 -25.17 -2.21
C THR A 139 -9.61 -26.59 -2.75
N LYS A 140 -9.16 -27.58 -1.97
CA LYS A 140 -9.25 -29.00 -2.35
C LYS A 140 -10.70 -29.39 -2.63
N VAL A 141 -11.63 -29.04 -1.74
CA VAL A 141 -13.06 -29.35 -1.89
C VAL A 141 -13.66 -28.67 -3.12
N ILE A 142 -13.35 -27.41 -3.38
CA ILE A 142 -13.88 -26.69 -4.54
C ILE A 142 -13.37 -27.34 -5.84
N LYS A 143 -12.06 -27.60 -5.92
CA LYS A 143 -11.40 -28.14 -7.10
C LYS A 143 -11.73 -29.62 -7.38
N THR A 144 -12.47 -30.34 -6.52
CA THR A 144 -12.90 -31.71 -6.85
C THR A 144 -13.98 -31.79 -7.93
N THR A 145 -14.59 -30.66 -8.32
CA THR A 145 -15.69 -30.62 -9.29
C THR A 145 -15.27 -29.93 -10.59
N MET A 146 -15.92 -30.26 -11.72
CA MET A 146 -15.64 -29.55 -13.00
C MET A 146 -15.89 -28.04 -12.90
N LYS A 147 -16.94 -27.63 -12.17
CA LYS A 147 -17.23 -26.21 -11.94
C LYS A 147 -16.12 -25.53 -11.15
N GLY A 148 -15.58 -26.19 -10.13
CA GLY A 148 -14.53 -25.61 -9.30
C GLY A 148 -13.18 -25.58 -10.00
N GLN A 149 -12.91 -26.52 -10.92
CA GLN A 149 -11.77 -26.46 -11.83
C GLN A 149 -11.84 -25.24 -12.76
N ALA A 150 -13.04 -24.80 -13.16
CA ALA A 150 -13.25 -23.58 -13.94
C ALA A 150 -13.21 -22.29 -13.10
N THR A 151 -13.44 -22.37 -11.78
CA THR A 151 -13.28 -21.21 -10.87
C THR A 151 -11.80 -20.96 -10.61
N ALA A 152 -11.33 -19.74 -10.88
CA ALA A 152 -9.98 -19.33 -10.51
C ALA A 152 -9.87 -19.13 -8.99
N ILE A 153 -8.83 -19.69 -8.37
CA ILE A 153 -8.54 -19.54 -6.94
C ILE A 153 -7.13 -19.00 -6.79
N ILE A 154 -7.02 -17.81 -6.22
CA ILE A 154 -5.74 -17.17 -5.92
C ILE A 154 -5.55 -17.13 -4.42
N ALA A 155 -4.50 -17.79 -3.96
CA ALA A 155 -4.16 -17.84 -2.55
C ALA A 155 -3.58 -16.51 -2.06
N LEU A 156 -4.06 -16.02 -0.92
CA LEU A 156 -3.45 -14.93 -0.18
C LEU A 156 -2.64 -15.54 0.98
N THR A 157 -1.31 -15.47 0.92
CA THR A 157 -0.43 -16.10 1.91
C THR A 157 0.46 -15.09 2.63
N ALA A 158 0.67 -15.29 3.94
CA ALA A 158 1.61 -14.49 4.73
C ALA A 158 3.07 -14.97 4.62
N SER A 159 3.33 -16.09 3.93
CA SER A 159 4.66 -16.72 3.94
C SER A 159 5.53 -16.32 2.75
N VAL A 160 6.83 -16.25 3.04
CA VAL A 160 7.88 -15.80 2.13
C VAL A 160 8.70 -16.96 1.56
N PHE A 161 8.46 -18.18 2.05
CA PHE A 161 9.26 -19.37 1.73
C PHE A 161 8.83 -20.03 0.42
N GLU A 162 9.80 -20.54 -0.34
CA GLU A 162 9.59 -21.14 -1.66
C GLU A 162 8.85 -22.50 -1.53
N GLU A 163 9.07 -23.20 -0.41
CA GLU A 163 8.41 -24.47 -0.09
C GLU A 163 6.89 -24.32 0.05
N GLU A 164 6.41 -23.19 0.59
CA GLU A 164 4.98 -22.92 0.70
C GLU A 164 4.34 -22.63 -0.67
N LYS A 165 5.09 -22.12 -1.66
CA LYS A 165 4.57 -21.96 -3.03
C LYS A 165 4.23 -23.30 -3.66
N ALA A 166 5.11 -24.29 -3.51
CA ALA A 166 4.88 -25.64 -4.05
C ALA A 166 3.64 -26.28 -3.42
N VAL A 167 3.45 -26.10 -2.10
CA VAL A 167 2.27 -26.60 -1.39
C VAL A 167 0.99 -25.93 -1.90
N VAL A 168 0.96 -24.60 -2.03
CA VAL A 168 -0.20 -23.86 -2.52
C VAL A 168 -0.60 -24.29 -3.94
N LEU A 169 0.36 -24.40 -4.85
CA LEU A 169 0.08 -24.85 -6.22
C LEU A 169 -0.38 -26.31 -6.26
N SER A 170 0.24 -27.19 -5.47
CA SER A 170 -0.18 -28.61 -5.39
C SER A 170 -1.58 -28.82 -4.82
N THR A 171 -2.11 -27.82 -4.11
CA THR A 171 -3.47 -27.83 -3.53
C THR A 171 -4.54 -27.55 -4.59
N GLY A 172 -4.15 -27.05 -5.77
CA GLY A 172 -5.05 -26.69 -6.86
C GLY A 172 -5.35 -25.20 -6.96
N CYS A 173 -4.58 -24.34 -6.28
CA CYS A 173 -4.63 -22.89 -6.51
C CYS A 173 -3.99 -22.55 -7.87
N ASP A 174 -4.58 -21.62 -8.60
CA ASP A 174 -4.12 -21.20 -9.93
C ASP A 174 -3.01 -20.13 -9.84
N SER A 175 -2.93 -19.44 -8.70
CA SER A 175 -1.88 -18.48 -8.36
C SER A 175 -1.81 -18.23 -6.86
N PHE A 176 -0.84 -17.43 -6.44
CA PHE A 176 -0.76 -16.88 -5.08
C PHE A 176 -0.29 -15.43 -5.10
N ILE A 177 -0.65 -14.69 -4.06
CA ILE A 177 -0.17 -13.34 -3.75
C ILE A 177 0.25 -13.31 -2.29
N ARG A 178 1.36 -12.60 -2.01
CA ARG A 178 1.91 -12.45 -0.67
C ARG A 178 1.26 -11.27 0.06
N LYS A 179 0.92 -11.47 1.32
CA LYS A 179 0.50 -10.39 2.24
C LYS A 179 1.75 -9.76 2.88
N PRO A 180 1.81 -8.42 3.03
CA PRO A 180 0.88 -7.43 2.49
C PRO A 180 1.03 -7.30 0.97
N PHE A 181 -0.10 -7.23 0.26
CA PHE A 181 -0.12 -7.11 -1.20
C PHE A 181 -0.33 -5.67 -1.64
N ARG A 182 0.15 -5.36 -2.84
CA ARG A 182 -0.08 -4.08 -3.53
C ARG A 182 -1.26 -4.21 -4.48
N GLU A 183 -1.95 -3.10 -4.75
CA GLU A 183 -3.09 -3.08 -5.69
C GLU A 183 -2.73 -3.62 -7.08
N ALA A 184 -1.53 -3.27 -7.59
CA ALA A 184 -1.04 -3.76 -8.87
C ALA A 184 -0.96 -5.29 -8.93
N GLU A 185 -0.56 -5.95 -7.83
CA GLU A 185 -0.46 -7.41 -7.77
C GLU A 185 -1.84 -8.07 -7.86
N ILE A 186 -2.85 -7.46 -7.23
CA ILE A 186 -4.25 -7.89 -7.33
C ILE A 186 -4.71 -7.81 -8.78
N PHE A 187 -4.53 -6.65 -9.43
CA PHE A 187 -4.97 -6.45 -10.81
C PHE A 187 -4.25 -7.39 -11.79
N ASP A 188 -2.92 -7.44 -11.74
CA ASP A 188 -2.11 -8.31 -12.62
C ASP A 188 -2.56 -9.78 -12.51
N ALA A 189 -2.86 -10.24 -11.29
CA ALA A 189 -3.30 -11.60 -11.08
C ALA A 189 -4.74 -11.83 -11.58
N MET A 190 -5.63 -10.85 -11.49
CA MET A 190 -6.96 -10.94 -12.11
C MET A 190 -6.85 -10.98 -13.64
N GLU A 191 -6.05 -10.11 -14.26
CA GLU A 191 -5.85 -10.11 -15.71
C GLU A 191 -5.36 -11.48 -16.19
N LYS A 192 -4.39 -12.05 -15.47
CA LYS A 192 -3.80 -13.34 -15.80
C LYS A 192 -4.77 -14.51 -15.65
N GLN A 193 -5.60 -14.51 -14.60
CA GLN A 193 -6.38 -15.71 -14.22
C GLN A 193 -7.81 -15.71 -14.77
N ILE A 194 -8.43 -14.54 -14.90
CA ILE A 194 -9.81 -14.43 -15.40
C ILE A 194 -9.92 -13.58 -16.67
N GLY A 195 -8.80 -13.11 -17.21
CA GLY A 195 -8.77 -12.37 -18.49
C GLY A 195 -9.45 -11.00 -18.42
N VAL A 196 -9.63 -10.46 -17.22
CA VAL A 196 -10.19 -9.10 -17.06
C VAL A 196 -9.25 -8.10 -17.73
N GLN A 197 -9.83 -7.11 -18.38
CA GLN A 197 -9.10 -6.02 -19.02
C GLN A 197 -9.42 -4.72 -18.30
N PHE A 198 -8.40 -4.08 -17.74
CA PHE A 198 -8.55 -2.82 -17.04
C PHE A 198 -8.37 -1.62 -17.96
N ILE A 199 -9.05 -0.53 -17.63
CA ILE A 199 -8.73 0.80 -18.14
C ILE A 199 -7.71 1.39 -17.18
N TYR A 200 -6.53 1.64 -17.71
CA TYR A 200 -5.46 2.31 -17.00
C TYR A 200 -5.55 3.81 -17.30
N GLU A 201 -5.25 4.63 -16.29
CA GLU A 201 -5.02 6.05 -16.49
C GLU A 201 -3.93 6.24 -17.56
N THR A 202 -4.31 6.81 -18.71
CA THR A 202 -3.38 7.17 -19.78
C THR A 202 -2.60 8.41 -19.39
N ASP A 203 -1.43 8.60 -20.00
CA ASP A 203 -0.66 9.83 -19.83
C ASP A 203 -1.45 11.07 -20.28
N GLU A 204 -2.47 10.96 -21.15
CA GLU A 204 -3.35 12.09 -21.54
C GLU A 204 -4.38 12.48 -20.45
N ASN A 205 -4.98 11.50 -19.77
CA ASN A 205 -5.82 11.76 -18.59
C ASN A 205 -4.98 12.20 -17.39
N ASN A 206 -3.72 11.74 -17.35
CA ASN A 206 -2.71 12.28 -16.47
C ASN A 206 -2.24 13.65 -16.95
N GLU A 207 -2.15 14.02 -18.22
CA GLU A 207 -1.67 15.34 -18.67
C GLU A 207 -2.69 16.45 -18.44
N GLN A 208 -3.98 16.11 -18.40
CA GLN A 208 -5.03 17.04 -17.97
C GLN A 208 -5.09 17.24 -16.44
N LYS A 209 -4.46 16.37 -15.63
CA LYS A 209 -4.35 16.49 -14.15
C LYS A 209 -2.94 16.83 -13.64
N LYS A 210 -1.93 16.28 -14.28
CA LYS A 210 -0.51 16.64 -14.38
C LYS A 210 -0.34 17.51 -15.62
N THR A 211 -0.74 18.76 -15.54
CA THR A 211 0.14 19.77 -16.14
C THR A 211 1.54 19.41 -15.63
N LYS A 212 2.54 19.29 -16.52
CA LYS A 212 3.96 19.30 -16.13
C LYS A 212 4.18 20.62 -15.39
N ILE A 213 3.82 20.65 -14.11
CA ILE A 213 4.20 21.69 -13.19
C ILE A 213 5.67 21.37 -12.98
N ASP A 214 6.49 22.04 -13.78
CA ASP A 214 7.89 22.20 -13.50
C ASP A 214 7.94 22.87 -12.11
N VAL A 215 8.12 22.06 -11.08
CA VAL A 215 7.90 22.44 -9.68
C VAL A 215 8.78 23.64 -9.32
N HIS A 216 9.97 23.71 -9.92
CA HIS A 216 10.91 24.82 -9.82
C HIS A 216 10.49 26.09 -10.59
N LYS A 217 9.61 25.99 -11.60
CA LYS A 217 9.00 27.17 -12.23
C LYS A 217 7.80 27.70 -11.46
N VAL A 218 7.04 26.83 -10.81
CA VAL A 218 5.79 27.21 -10.12
C VAL A 218 6.05 27.66 -8.68
N ILE A 219 6.91 26.94 -7.94
CA ILE A 219 7.34 27.34 -6.60
C ILE A 219 8.61 28.18 -6.76
N ASN A 220 8.41 29.49 -6.85
CA ASN A 220 9.48 30.48 -6.94
C ASN A 220 9.18 31.65 -6.00
N SER A 221 10.18 32.51 -5.77
CA SER A 221 10.09 33.63 -4.83
C SER A 221 8.93 34.60 -5.11
N GLN A 222 8.43 34.70 -6.35
CA GLN A 222 7.28 35.56 -6.70
C GLN A 222 5.94 34.91 -6.34
N THR A 223 5.80 33.60 -6.54
CA THR A 223 4.58 32.87 -6.17
C THR A 223 4.43 32.76 -4.65
N ILE A 224 5.55 32.66 -3.92
CA ILE A 224 5.60 32.61 -2.47
C ILE A 224 5.38 33.99 -1.85
N ALA A 225 5.86 35.06 -2.47
CA ALA A 225 5.62 36.45 -2.01
C ALA A 225 4.13 36.85 -2.02
N ASN A 226 3.30 36.15 -2.81
CA ASN A 226 1.85 36.36 -2.83
C ASN A 226 1.11 35.63 -1.71
N LEU A 227 1.80 34.79 -0.92
CA LEU A 227 1.25 34.15 0.27
C LEU A 227 1.52 35.01 1.50
N SER A 228 0.58 35.01 2.46
CA SER A 228 0.81 35.69 3.73
C SER A 228 1.90 35.01 4.55
N ASP A 229 2.74 35.78 5.24
CA ASP A 229 3.78 35.25 6.14
C ASP A 229 3.24 34.26 7.19
N ALA A 230 1.99 34.49 7.65
CA ALA A 230 1.31 33.59 8.57
C ALA A 230 1.08 32.20 7.96
N TRP A 231 0.59 32.15 6.71
CA TRP A 231 0.37 30.90 5.98
C TRP A 231 1.68 30.15 5.76
N VAL A 232 2.74 30.84 5.32
CA VAL A 232 4.05 30.20 5.06
C VAL A 232 4.63 29.59 6.33
N LYS A 233 4.51 30.31 7.46
CA LYS A 233 4.95 29.80 8.76
C LYS A 233 4.17 28.57 9.21
N ASP A 234 2.84 28.62 9.14
CA ASP A 234 1.97 27.50 9.53
C ASP A 234 2.20 26.28 8.63
N PHE A 235 2.40 26.50 7.33
CA PHE A 235 2.68 25.45 6.37
C PHE A 235 4.05 24.80 6.60
N LYS A 236 5.12 25.58 6.80
CA LYS A 236 6.45 25.05 7.17
C LYS A 236 6.38 24.19 8.43
N GLN A 237 5.64 24.65 9.44
CA GLN A 237 5.47 23.90 10.69
C GLN A 237 4.71 22.58 10.46
N ALA A 238 3.68 22.58 9.61
CA ALA A 238 2.92 21.38 9.26
C ALA A 238 3.77 20.37 8.48
N VAL A 239 4.62 20.82 7.55
CA VAL A 239 5.57 19.98 6.80
C VAL A 239 6.60 19.35 7.74
N VAL A 240 7.21 20.14 8.63
CA VAL A 240 8.18 19.63 9.63
C VAL A 240 7.54 18.60 10.56
N ASN A 241 6.27 18.80 10.93
CA ASN A 241 5.53 17.90 11.80
C ASN A 241 4.90 16.71 11.07
N VAL A 242 5.00 16.65 9.73
CA VAL A 242 4.33 15.65 8.87
C VAL A 242 2.82 15.57 9.16
N ASP A 243 2.19 16.72 9.40
CA ASP A 243 0.77 16.83 9.72
C ASP A 243 -0.06 16.96 8.44
N SER A 244 -0.42 15.80 7.87
CA SER A 244 -1.17 15.72 6.61
C SER A 244 -2.52 16.44 6.67
N VAL A 245 -3.19 16.44 7.83
CA VAL A 245 -4.49 17.07 8.00
C VAL A 245 -4.37 18.59 7.92
N THR A 246 -3.37 19.15 8.60
CA THR A 246 -3.10 20.59 8.54
C THR A 246 -2.62 21.00 7.15
N ILE A 247 -1.78 20.20 6.50
CA ILE A 247 -1.33 20.40 5.11
C ILE A 247 -2.52 20.50 4.15
N ASP A 248 -3.42 19.52 4.16
CA ASP A 248 -4.61 19.50 3.29
C ASP A 248 -5.50 20.73 3.53
N SER A 249 -5.68 21.12 4.78
CA SER A 249 -6.49 22.29 5.15
C SER A 249 -5.90 23.61 4.66
N LEU A 250 -4.56 23.72 4.62
CA LEU A 250 -3.85 24.90 4.15
C LEU A 250 -3.84 24.97 2.62
N LEU A 251 -3.74 23.82 1.95
CA LEU A 251 -3.81 23.69 0.50
C LEU A 251 -5.19 24.08 -0.04
N GLU A 252 -6.28 23.68 0.61
CA GLU A 252 -7.64 24.10 0.23
C GLU A 252 -7.80 25.63 0.27
N LYS A 253 -7.17 26.32 1.23
CA LYS A 253 -7.25 27.79 1.35
C LYS A 253 -6.55 28.54 0.21
N ILE A 254 -5.55 27.95 -0.43
CA ILE A 254 -4.81 28.58 -1.53
C ILE A 254 -5.26 28.09 -2.90
N LYS A 255 -6.07 27.02 -2.96
CA LYS A 255 -6.54 26.37 -4.18
C LYS A 255 -7.32 27.31 -5.11
N ASP A 256 -8.15 28.18 -4.55
CA ASP A 256 -8.95 29.13 -5.33
C ASP A 256 -8.13 30.30 -5.89
N ASN A 257 -7.09 30.72 -5.16
CA ASN A 257 -6.27 31.87 -5.52
C ASN A 257 -5.05 31.49 -6.36
N ASN A 258 -4.47 30.32 -6.11
CA ASN A 258 -3.26 29.80 -6.77
C ASN A 258 -3.37 28.28 -6.95
N PRO A 259 -4.23 27.81 -7.88
CA PRO A 259 -4.49 26.38 -8.09
C PRO A 259 -3.23 25.60 -8.50
N ASP A 260 -2.34 26.21 -9.26
CA ASP A 260 -1.10 25.56 -9.71
C ASP A 260 -0.07 25.42 -8.59
N LEU A 261 0.00 26.40 -7.68
CA LEU A 261 0.84 26.32 -6.48
C LEU A 261 0.33 25.24 -5.52
N ALA A 262 -0.98 25.19 -5.29
CA ALA A 262 -1.60 24.18 -4.44
C ALA A 262 -1.34 22.76 -4.96
N ARG A 263 -1.44 22.56 -6.29
CA ARG A 263 -1.12 21.27 -6.94
C ARG A 263 0.36 20.92 -6.85
N ALA A 264 1.26 21.89 -7.06
CA ALA A 264 2.71 21.68 -6.98
C ALA A 264 3.13 21.22 -5.58
N ILE A 265 2.62 21.92 -4.56
CA ILE A 265 2.89 21.60 -3.16
C ILE A 265 2.28 20.24 -2.80
N TYR A 266 1.03 19.98 -3.19
CA TYR A 266 0.38 18.68 -2.96
C TYR A 266 1.19 17.51 -3.55
N HIS A 267 1.74 17.70 -4.75
CA HIS A 267 2.58 16.69 -5.40
C HIS A 267 3.87 16.40 -4.62
N LEU A 268 4.55 17.44 -4.12
CA LEU A 268 5.74 17.25 -3.28
C LEU A 268 5.41 16.58 -1.95
N THR A 269 4.27 16.90 -1.34
CA THR A 269 3.84 16.29 -0.07
C THR A 269 3.47 14.82 -0.23
N GLU A 270 2.77 14.44 -1.30
CA GLU A 270 2.40 13.04 -1.58
C GLU A 270 3.62 12.16 -1.95
N ASN A 271 4.65 12.75 -2.55
CA ASN A 271 5.89 12.06 -2.90
C ASN A 271 6.94 12.07 -1.78
N PHE A 272 6.60 12.57 -0.59
CA PHE A 272 7.51 12.68 0.57
C PHE A 272 8.76 13.51 0.32
N GLU A 273 8.72 14.44 -0.64
CA GLU A 273 9.82 15.36 -0.97
C GLU A 273 9.81 16.59 -0.06
N HIS A 274 9.79 16.37 1.26
CA HIS A 274 9.66 17.43 2.26
C HIS A 274 10.87 18.37 2.33
N GLU A 275 12.08 17.85 2.05
CA GLU A 275 13.32 18.64 2.04
C GLU A 275 13.33 19.64 0.87
N THR A 276 13.04 19.17 -0.34
CA THR A 276 12.84 20.01 -1.53
C THR A 276 11.78 21.08 -1.29
N LEU A 277 10.69 20.74 -0.61
CA LEU A 277 9.61 21.67 -0.30
C LEU A 277 10.04 22.76 0.70
N LEU A 278 10.87 22.42 1.69
CA LEU A 278 11.38 23.39 2.66
C LEU A 278 12.40 24.34 2.02
N ASP A 279 13.32 23.83 1.19
CA ASP A 279 14.30 24.63 0.45
C ASP A 279 13.64 25.62 -0.50
N LEU A 280 12.55 25.19 -1.14
CA LEU A 280 11.78 26.04 -2.05
C LEU A 280 10.95 27.11 -1.32
N LEU A 281 10.73 27.00 -0.01
CA LEU A 281 9.96 27.95 0.79
C LEU A 281 10.86 28.95 1.57
N GLU A 282 12.18 28.86 1.47
CA GLU A 282 13.14 29.86 1.98
C GLU A 282 13.23 31.10 1.06
#